data_AF-A5DT09-F1
#
_entry.id   AF-A5DT09-F1
#
_cell.length_a   1.000
_cell.length_b   1.000
_cell.length_c   1.000
_cell.angle_alpha   90.00
_cell.angle_beta   90.00
_cell.angle_gamma   90.00
#
_symmetry.space_group_name_H-M   'P 1'
#
loop_
_entity.id
_entity.type
_entity.pdbx_description
1 polymer ?
#
loop_
_entity_poly.entity_id
_entity_poly.type
_entity_poly.pdbx_seq_one_letter_code
_entity_poly.pdbx_strand_id
1 'polypeptide(L)'
;MLCYKIIYMMITKNNSEICKLKTMVLREYHSYEVNEKDSDHLKLVATLFTCNNHKLLDNCYLFFQELSQYKDLETTQLALHMISNFLDDKVRLLALGSICEAYQKVSLKFLTQFLMFAEEAQCEEYLTKLKFAPVFLNNGEFDARGAKGTAREKISSSQKVDIKGQK
;
A
#
# COMPACT_ATOMS: atom_id res chain seq x y z
N MET A 1 -2.56 17.63 -10.78
CA MET A 1 -1.13 17.73 -10.41
C MET A 1 -0.85 17.30 -8.96
N LEU A 2 -1.68 17.72 -8.00
CA LEU A 2 -1.49 17.46 -6.56
C LEU A 2 -1.53 15.96 -6.18
N CYS A 3 -2.48 15.16 -6.69
CA CYS A 3 -2.54 13.72 -6.42
C CYS A 3 -1.22 13.00 -6.75
N TYR A 4 -0.64 13.31 -7.92
CA TYR A 4 0.64 12.75 -8.34
C TYR A 4 1.78 13.14 -7.42
N LYS A 5 1.82 14.40 -6.97
CA LYS A 5 2.82 14.86 -6.00
C LYS A 5 2.68 14.08 -4.70
N ILE A 6 1.46 13.88 -4.19
CA ILE A 6 1.23 13.11 -2.96
C ILE A 6 1.66 11.64 -3.15
N ILE A 7 1.24 10.98 -4.23
CA ILE A 7 1.61 9.59 -4.54
C ILE A 7 3.13 9.46 -4.64
N TYR A 8 3.80 10.39 -5.34
CA TYR A 8 5.26 10.41 -5.43
C TYR A 8 5.93 10.53 -4.06
N MET A 9 5.41 11.39 -3.17
CA MET A 9 5.91 11.50 -1.80
C MET A 9 5.65 10.22 -0.98
N MET A 10 4.53 9.51 -1.22
CA MET A 10 4.26 8.21 -0.60
C MET A 10 5.25 7.13 -1.07
N ILE A 11 5.59 7.13 -2.36
CA ILE A 11 6.56 6.21 -2.99
C ILE A 11 7.96 6.43 -2.41
N THR A 12 8.37 7.69 -2.28
CA THR A 12 9.68 8.11 -1.74
C THR A 12 9.72 8.14 -0.20
N LYS A 13 8.61 7.80 0.47
CA LYS A 13 8.46 7.81 1.94
C LYS A 13 8.75 9.17 2.59
N ASN A 14 8.54 10.28 1.86
CA ASN A 14 8.76 11.63 2.38
C ASN A 14 7.53 12.12 3.17
N ASN A 15 7.31 11.56 4.36
CA ASN A 15 6.15 11.89 5.19
C ASN A 15 6.11 13.36 5.63
N SER A 16 7.27 13.99 5.79
CA SER A 16 7.35 15.42 6.12
C SER A 16 6.71 16.28 5.02
N GLU A 17 7.03 15.99 3.75
CA GLU A 17 6.44 16.70 2.62
C GLU A 17 4.94 16.39 2.47
N ILE A 18 4.51 15.15 2.73
CA ILE A 18 3.07 14.81 2.76
C ILE A 18 2.33 15.64 3.81
N CYS A 19 2.88 15.78 5.02
CA CYS A 19 2.27 16.60 6.08
C CYS A 19 2.20 18.09 5.72
N LYS A 20 3.24 18.63 5.04
CA LYS A 20 3.21 20.00 4.52
C LYS A 20 2.13 20.19 3.46
N LEU A 21 2.02 19.26 2.52
CA LEU A 21 0.97 19.25 1.50
C LEU A 21 -0.42 19.19 2.13
N LYS A 22 -0.62 18.32 3.14
CA LYS A 22 -1.88 18.26 3.88
C LYS A 22 -2.23 19.59 4.54
N THR A 23 -1.25 20.24 5.17
CA THR A 23 -1.44 21.54 5.82
C THR A 23 -1.77 22.65 4.81
N MET A 24 -1.10 22.65 3.65
CA MET A 24 -1.38 23.57 2.54
C MET A 24 -2.83 23.41 2.06
N VAL A 25 -3.26 22.19 1.76
CA VAL A 25 -4.63 21.91 1.31
C VAL A 25 -5.67 22.36 2.34
N LEU A 26 -5.43 22.12 3.63
CA LEU A 26 -6.34 22.55 4.69
C LEU A 26 -6.45 24.08 4.80
N ARG A 27 -5.37 24.82 4.57
CA ARG A 27 -5.36 26.29 4.60
C ARG A 27 -6.04 26.89 3.38
N GLU A 28 -5.84 26.28 2.22
CA GLU A 28 -6.39 26.73 0.94
C GLU A 28 -7.79 26.17 0.68
N TYR A 29 -8.33 25.34 1.59
CA TYR A 29 -9.60 24.65 1.42
C TYR A 29 -10.77 25.60 1.07
N HIS A 30 -10.80 26.79 1.68
CA HIS A 30 -11.82 27.81 1.43
C HIS A 30 -11.76 28.45 0.03
N SER A 31 -10.63 28.28 -0.68
CA SER A 31 -10.40 28.86 -2.01
C SER A 31 -10.71 27.89 -3.16
N TYR A 32 -10.93 26.60 -2.85
CA TYR A 32 -11.41 25.66 -3.84
C TYR A 32 -12.91 25.88 -4.05
N GLU A 33 -13.27 26.67 -5.06
CA GLU A 33 -14.65 26.76 -5.54
C GLU A 33 -15.12 25.35 -5.94
N VAL A 34 -16.20 24.89 -5.31
CA VAL A 34 -16.73 23.54 -5.47
C VAL A 34 -17.44 23.44 -6.84
N ASN A 35 -16.66 23.26 -7.90
CA ASN A 35 -17.19 22.68 -9.13
C ASN A 35 -17.29 21.16 -8.95
N GLU A 36 -18.39 20.54 -9.40
CA GLU A 36 -18.66 19.10 -9.17
C GLU A 36 -17.52 18.17 -9.63
N LYS A 37 -16.81 18.53 -10.71
CA LYS A 37 -15.62 17.79 -11.19
C LYS A 37 -14.39 17.93 -10.31
N ASP A 38 -14.22 19.05 -9.62
CA ASP A 38 -13.14 19.24 -8.65
C ASP A 38 -13.41 18.46 -7.34
N SER A 39 -14.66 18.09 -7.09
CA SER A 39 -15.05 17.31 -5.91
C SER A 39 -14.38 15.93 -5.86
N ASP A 40 -14.33 15.20 -6.99
CA ASP A 40 -13.77 13.85 -6.99
C ASP A 40 -12.24 13.85 -6.88
N HIS A 41 -11.59 14.86 -7.47
CA HIS A 41 -10.16 15.08 -7.27
C HIS A 41 -9.82 15.46 -5.83
N LEU A 42 -10.59 16.35 -5.20
CA LEU A 42 -10.38 16.71 -3.79
C LEU A 42 -10.66 15.54 -2.84
N LYS A 43 -11.70 14.75 -3.11
CA LYS A 43 -11.95 13.49 -2.38
C LYS A 43 -10.77 12.54 -2.52
N LEU A 44 -10.25 12.33 -3.73
CA LEU A 44 -9.08 11.49 -3.93
C LEU A 44 -7.85 12.03 -3.18
N VAL A 45 -7.61 13.34 -3.17
CA VAL A 45 -6.54 13.96 -2.37
C VAL A 45 -6.69 13.64 -0.88
N ALA A 46 -7.90 13.79 -0.33
CA ALA A 46 -8.18 13.44 1.06
C ALA A 46 -7.91 11.95 1.32
N THR A 47 -8.40 11.08 0.44
CA THR A 47 -8.17 9.63 0.51
C THR A 47 -6.70 9.29 0.44
N LEU A 48 -5.89 9.95 -0.40
CA LEU A 48 -4.44 9.70 -0.46
C LEU A 48 -3.75 10.02 0.87
N PHE A 49 -4.18 11.06 1.60
CA PHE A 49 -3.67 11.32 2.94
C PHE A 49 -4.08 10.23 3.94
N THR A 50 -5.33 9.75 3.85
CA THR A 50 -5.82 8.62 4.66
C THR A 50 -5.05 7.32 4.36
N CYS A 51 -4.86 7.00 3.08
CA CYS A 51 -4.03 5.88 2.62
C CYS A 51 -2.59 5.99 3.12
N ASN A 52 -1.99 7.19 3.14
CA ASN A 52 -0.67 7.35 3.72
C ASN A 52 -0.64 6.97 5.21
N ASN A 53 -1.67 7.34 5.99
CA ASN A 53 -1.78 6.92 7.39
C ASN A 53 -1.94 5.41 7.52
N HIS A 54 -2.78 4.78 6.71
CA HIS A 54 -2.93 3.32 6.71
C HIS A 54 -1.63 2.60 6.38
N LYS A 55 -0.87 3.12 5.40
CA LYS A 55 0.46 2.61 5.06
C LYS A 55 1.48 2.78 6.19
N LEU A 56 1.40 3.84 7.00
CA LEU A 56 2.28 4.03 8.17
C LEU A 56 1.94 3.10 9.33
N LEU A 57 0.69 2.66 9.41
CA LEU A 57 0.18 1.75 10.43
C LEU A 57 0.14 0.28 9.94
N ASP A 58 0.75 0.00 8.79
CA ASP A 58 0.73 -1.31 8.11
C ASP A 58 -0.68 -1.91 7.91
N ASN A 59 -1.70 -1.05 7.81
CA ASN A 59 -3.08 -1.45 7.59
C ASN A 59 -3.40 -1.56 6.09
N CYS A 60 -2.96 -2.68 5.51
CA CYS A 60 -3.14 -3.00 4.09
C CYS A 60 -4.62 -3.10 3.67
N TYR A 61 -5.47 -3.72 4.51
CA TYR A 61 -6.89 -3.86 4.21
C TYR A 61 -7.57 -2.50 4.01
N LEU A 62 -7.44 -1.59 4.99
CA LEU A 62 -8.04 -0.25 4.87
C LEU A 62 -7.41 0.55 3.74
N PHE A 63 -6.11 0.42 3.48
CA PHE A 63 -5.46 1.08 2.34
C PHE A 63 -6.14 0.75 1.00
N PHE A 64 -6.39 -0.53 0.74
CA PHE A 64 -7.03 -0.96 -0.51
C PHE A 64 -8.54 -0.72 -0.51
N GLN A 65 -9.20 -0.82 0.64
CA GLN A 65 -10.61 -0.50 0.77
C GLN A 65 -10.88 0.96 0.41
N GLU A 66 -10.07 1.90 0.92
CA GLU A 66 -10.17 3.33 0.61
C GLU A 66 -9.97 3.62 -0.88
N LEU A 67 -9.13 2.86 -1.58
CA LEU A 67 -8.92 3.03 -3.03
C LEU A 67 -10.01 2.37 -3.89
N SER A 68 -10.70 1.36 -3.35
CA SER A 68 -11.69 0.59 -4.10
C SER A 68 -12.87 1.43 -4.61
N GLN A 69 -13.24 2.49 -3.87
CA GLN A 69 -14.32 3.40 -4.23
C GLN A 69 -14.04 4.23 -5.51
N TYR A 70 -12.80 4.24 -6.01
CA TYR A 70 -12.39 5.01 -7.18
C TYR A 70 -12.19 4.15 -8.44
N LYS A 71 -12.31 2.81 -8.34
CA LYS A 71 -11.93 1.88 -9.42
C LYS A 71 -12.65 2.15 -10.75
N ASP A 72 -13.91 2.59 -10.67
CA ASP A 72 -14.74 2.83 -11.86
C ASP A 72 -14.74 4.30 -12.32
N LEU A 73 -13.98 5.18 -11.66
CA LEU A 73 -13.90 6.60 -12.01
C LEU A 73 -12.73 6.86 -12.96
N GLU A 74 -13.05 7.15 -14.22
CA GLU A 74 -12.08 7.42 -15.30
C GLU A 74 -11.06 8.51 -14.92
N THR A 75 -11.52 9.58 -14.24
CA THR A 75 -10.70 10.72 -13.81
C THR A 75 -9.59 10.34 -12.81
N THR A 76 -9.69 9.17 -12.17
CA THR A 76 -8.75 8.70 -11.15
C THR A 76 -7.84 7.56 -11.62
N GLN A 77 -8.11 6.97 -12.79
CA GLN A 77 -7.43 5.75 -13.25
C GLN A 77 -5.91 5.89 -13.30
N LEU A 78 -5.39 7.03 -13.79
CA LEU A 78 -3.94 7.23 -13.88
C LEU A 78 -3.28 7.32 -12.49
N ALA A 79 -3.98 7.89 -11.49
CA ALA A 79 -3.51 7.90 -10.11
C ALA A 79 -3.51 6.49 -9.51
N LEU A 80 -4.59 5.73 -9.72
CA LEU A 80 -4.69 4.33 -9.28
C LEU A 80 -3.62 3.45 -9.95
N HIS A 81 -3.34 3.66 -11.23
CA HIS A 81 -2.30 2.94 -11.95
C HIS A 81 -0.90 3.19 -11.34
N MET A 82 -0.60 4.44 -10.97
CA MET A 82 0.65 4.76 -10.28
C MET A 82 0.73 4.11 -8.90
N ILE A 83 -0.36 4.09 -8.14
CA ILE A 83 -0.40 3.39 -6.85
C ILE A 83 -0.13 1.91 -7.06
N SER A 84 -0.81 1.30 -8.04
CA SER A 84 -0.68 -0.13 -8.31
C SER A 84 0.75 -0.53 -8.69
N ASN A 85 1.39 0.24 -9.55
CA ASN A 85 2.75 -0.05 -10.01
C ASN A 85 3.84 0.15 -8.94
N PHE A 86 3.64 1.05 -7.97
CA PHE A 86 4.73 1.48 -7.09
C PHE A 86 4.50 1.22 -5.59
N LEU A 87 3.25 1.03 -5.17
CA LEU A 87 2.87 0.95 -3.76
C LEU A 87 2.24 -0.38 -3.39
N ASP A 88 1.44 -1.02 -4.25
CA ASP A 88 0.70 -2.25 -3.93
C ASP A 88 1.59 -3.33 -3.31
N ASP A 89 2.67 -3.68 -4.03
CA ASP A 89 3.62 -4.71 -3.57
C ASP A 89 4.28 -4.31 -2.24
N LYS A 90 4.56 -3.02 -2.03
CA LYS A 90 5.19 -2.52 -0.80
C LYS A 90 4.22 -2.56 0.39
N VAL A 91 2.97 -2.17 0.17
CA VAL A 91 1.91 -2.16 1.20
C VAL A 91 1.59 -3.59 1.61
N ARG A 92 1.42 -4.51 0.64
CA ARG A 92 1.21 -5.93 0.92
C ARG A 92 2.39 -6.56 1.66
N LEU A 93 3.62 -6.24 1.25
CA LEU A 93 4.82 -6.77 1.91
C LEU A 93 4.97 -6.29 3.36
N LEU A 94 4.70 -5.02 3.64
CA LEU A 94 4.73 -4.48 5.00
C LEU A 94 3.68 -5.16 5.89
N ALA A 95 2.45 -5.28 5.41
CA ALA A 95 1.38 -5.98 6.13
C ALA A 95 1.69 -7.46 6.35
N LEU A 96 2.25 -8.15 5.35
CA LEU A 96 2.72 -9.52 5.50
C LEU A 96 3.81 -9.62 6.59
N GLY A 97 4.72 -8.65 6.65
CA GLY A 97 5.68 -8.51 7.76
C GLY A 97 5.01 -8.45 9.12
N SER A 98 4.00 -7.59 9.28
CA SER A 98 3.25 -7.46 10.53
C SER A 98 2.51 -8.74 10.91
N ILE A 99 1.98 -9.48 9.92
CA ILE A 99 1.38 -10.80 10.15
C ILE A 99 2.43 -11.82 10.64
N CYS A 100 3.60 -11.86 10.00
CA CYS A 100 4.72 -12.73 10.42
C CYS A 100 5.26 -12.40 11.82
N GLU A 101 5.09 -11.16 12.28
CA GLU A 101 5.43 -10.76 13.66
C GLU A 101 4.35 -11.19 14.67
N ALA A 102 3.07 -11.07 14.30
CA ALA A 102 1.93 -11.24 15.20
C ALA A 102 1.42 -12.70 15.30
N TYR A 103 1.55 -13.49 14.24
CA TYR A 103 0.96 -14.82 14.14
C TYR A 103 2.02 -15.90 14.00
N GLN A 104 1.72 -17.09 14.52
CA GLN A 104 2.56 -18.27 14.27
C GLN A 104 2.20 -18.92 12.93
N LYS A 105 0.90 -19.03 12.64
CA LYS A 105 0.34 -19.61 11.42
C LYS A 105 -0.92 -18.85 11.04
N VAL A 106 -1.24 -18.80 9.75
CA VAL A 106 -2.49 -18.21 9.24
C VAL A 106 -2.98 -18.98 8.03
N SER A 107 -4.30 -19.02 7.81
CA SER A 107 -4.86 -19.65 6.61
C SER A 107 -4.60 -18.80 5.37
N LEU A 108 -4.50 -19.45 4.19
CA LEU A 108 -4.41 -18.74 2.91
C LEU A 108 -5.62 -17.84 2.67
N LYS A 109 -6.81 -18.30 3.05
CA LYS A 109 -8.05 -17.50 2.99
C LYS A 109 -7.94 -16.19 3.75
N PHE A 110 -7.40 -16.22 4.98
CA PHE A 110 -7.18 -15.01 5.77
C PHE A 110 -6.19 -14.07 5.08
N LEU A 111 -5.06 -14.59 4.59
CA LEU A 111 -4.06 -13.80 3.87
C LEU A 111 -4.64 -13.15 2.61
N THR A 112 -5.40 -13.91 1.83
CA THR A 112 -6.04 -13.45 0.60
C THR A 112 -6.97 -12.27 0.87
N GLN A 113 -7.80 -12.37 1.92
CA GLN A 113 -8.71 -11.30 2.33
C GLN A 113 -7.94 -10.09 2.88
N PHE A 114 -6.98 -10.31 3.77
CA PHE A 114 -6.26 -9.22 4.43
C PHE A 114 -5.33 -8.45 3.48
N LEU A 115 -4.68 -9.16 2.55
CA LEU A 115 -3.81 -8.57 1.53
C LEU A 115 -4.58 -8.13 0.27
N MET A 116 -5.90 -8.29 0.28
CA MET A 116 -6.83 -7.82 -0.75
C MET A 116 -6.48 -8.38 -2.14
N PHE A 117 -6.23 -9.69 -2.20
CA PHE A 117 -6.19 -10.45 -3.44
C PHE A 117 -7.60 -10.89 -3.84
N ALA A 118 -7.85 -11.03 -5.15
CA ALA A 118 -9.17 -11.48 -5.62
C ALA A 118 -9.39 -12.97 -5.33
N GLU A 119 -8.32 -13.76 -5.43
CA GLU A 119 -8.36 -15.22 -5.32
C GLU A 119 -7.14 -15.76 -4.57
N GLU A 120 -7.30 -16.92 -3.92
CA GLU A 120 -6.23 -17.58 -3.16
C GLU A 120 -5.02 -17.90 -4.05
N ALA A 121 -5.24 -18.23 -5.33
CA ALA A 121 -4.17 -18.50 -6.30
C ALA A 121 -3.25 -17.29 -6.53
N GLN A 122 -3.80 -16.07 -6.59
CA GLN A 122 -2.98 -14.84 -6.73
C GLN A 122 -2.16 -14.57 -5.47
N CYS A 123 -2.74 -14.84 -4.30
CA CYS A 123 -2.02 -14.71 -3.03
C CYS A 123 -0.87 -15.72 -2.97
N GLU A 124 -1.10 -16.97 -3.36
CA GLU A 124 -0.08 -18.02 -3.43
C GLU A 124 1.05 -17.68 -4.42
N GLU A 125 0.71 -17.18 -5.61
CA GLU A 125 1.70 -16.72 -6.60
C GLU A 125 2.58 -15.59 -6.02
N TYR A 126 1.97 -14.61 -5.35
CA TYR A 126 2.67 -13.51 -4.71
C TYR A 126 3.65 -14.01 -3.63
N LEU A 127 3.21 -14.91 -2.75
CA LEU A 127 4.06 -15.47 -1.70
C LEU A 127 5.21 -16.31 -2.28
N THR A 128 4.94 -17.04 -3.36
CA THR A 128 5.95 -17.83 -4.10
C THR A 128 6.99 -16.93 -4.75
N LYS A 129 6.57 -15.84 -5.43
CA LYS A 129 7.46 -14.83 -6.01
C LYS A 129 8.40 -14.22 -4.97
N LEU A 130 7.90 -14.02 -3.75
CA LEU A 130 8.68 -13.51 -2.63
C LEU A 130 9.58 -14.55 -1.96
N LYS A 131 9.57 -15.80 -2.41
CA LYS A 131 10.38 -16.91 -1.88
C LYS A 131 10.17 -17.16 -0.40
N PHE A 132 8.93 -17.08 0.08
CA PHE A 132 8.57 -17.58 1.41
C PHE A 132 8.55 -19.12 1.38
N ALA A 133 9.74 -19.71 1.41
CA ALA A 133 9.96 -21.15 1.31
C ALA A 133 9.73 -21.78 2.70
N PRO A 134 8.67 -22.57 2.97
CA PRO A 134 7.63 -23.14 2.11
C PRO A 134 6.23 -22.54 2.39
N VAL A 135 5.53 -22.09 1.36
CA VAL A 135 4.36 -21.20 1.48
C VAL A 135 3.21 -21.83 2.29
N PHE A 136 3.10 -23.15 2.31
CA PHE A 136 2.09 -23.84 3.11
C PHE A 136 2.67 -25.06 3.83
N LEU A 137 2.25 -25.22 5.08
CA LEU A 137 2.28 -26.46 5.80
C LEU A 137 1.31 -27.45 5.12
N ASN A 138 1.48 -28.75 5.36
CA ASN A 138 0.66 -29.82 4.74
C ASN A 138 -0.86 -29.68 4.96
N ASN A 139 -1.30 -28.79 5.84
CA ASN A 139 -2.70 -28.47 6.13
C ASN A 139 -3.22 -27.21 5.42
N GLY A 140 -2.45 -26.60 4.49
CA GLY A 140 -2.84 -25.38 3.77
C GLY A 140 -2.68 -24.08 4.58
N GLU A 141 -2.00 -24.12 5.73
CA GLU A 141 -1.68 -22.93 6.52
C GLU A 141 -0.30 -22.37 6.17
N PHE A 142 -0.19 -21.04 6.10
CA PHE A 142 1.06 -20.33 5.96
C PHE A 142 1.83 -20.29 7.29
N ASP A 143 3.09 -20.72 7.29
CA ASP A 143 3.98 -20.64 8.45
C ASP A 143 4.56 -19.22 8.61
N ALA A 144 3.76 -18.36 9.25
CA ALA A 144 4.11 -16.97 9.53
C ALA A 144 5.36 -16.83 10.39
N ARG A 145 5.58 -17.76 11.34
CA ARG A 145 6.77 -17.75 12.21
C ARG A 145 8.04 -18.09 11.43
N GLY A 146 8.01 -19.12 10.59
CA GLY A 146 9.13 -19.50 9.72
C GLY A 146 9.46 -18.42 8.69
N ALA A 147 8.42 -17.76 8.16
CA ALA A 147 8.51 -16.68 7.18
C ALA A 147 9.13 -15.37 7.71
N LYS A 148 9.20 -15.18 9.03
CA LYS A 148 9.60 -13.92 9.67
C LYS A 148 10.98 -13.40 9.23
N GLY A 149 11.97 -14.28 9.11
CA GLY A 149 13.32 -13.90 8.65
C GLY A 149 13.30 -13.35 7.22
N THR A 150 12.63 -14.08 6.32
CA THR A 150 12.45 -13.68 4.92
C THR A 150 11.66 -12.37 4.79
N ALA A 151 10.59 -12.20 5.56
CA ALA A 151 9.80 -10.96 5.56
C ALA A 151 10.67 -9.75 5.92
N ARG A 152 11.47 -9.84 6.99
CA ARG A 152 12.38 -8.76 7.41
C ARG A 152 13.41 -8.44 6.33
N GLU A 153 14.01 -9.46 5.72
CA GLU A 153 14.98 -9.28 4.63
C GLU A 153 14.37 -8.57 3.41
N LYS A 154 13.17 -9.02 2.99
CA LYS A 154 12.45 -8.44 1.85
C LYS A 154 12.02 -7.01 2.13
N ILE A 155 11.48 -6.75 3.32
CA ILE A 155 11.10 -5.40 3.74
C ILE A 155 12.33 -4.49 3.70
N SER A 156 13.44 -4.88 4.35
CA SER A 156 14.69 -4.11 4.37
C SER A 156 15.20 -3.79 2.95
N SER A 157 15.21 -4.80 2.08
CA SER A 157 15.62 -4.65 0.68
C SER A 157 14.70 -3.70 -0.10
N SER A 158 13.40 -3.71 0.16
CA SER A 158 12.43 -2.80 -0.47
C SER A 158 12.55 -1.34 0.00
N GLN A 159 13.24 -1.09 1.13
CA GLN A 159 13.47 0.27 1.64
C GLN A 159 14.72 0.92 1.08
N LYS A 160 15.66 0.16 0.51
CA LYS A 160 16.85 0.70 -0.12
C LYS A 160 16.43 1.45 -1.39
N VAL A 161 16.45 2.78 -1.31
CA VAL A 161 16.37 3.64 -2.50
C VAL A 161 17.76 3.63 -3.11
N ASP A 162 17.86 3.16 -4.35
CA ASP A 162 19.10 3.13 -5.11
C ASP A 162 19.49 4.58 -5.45
N ILE A 163 20.30 5.22 -4.60
CA ILE A 163 20.85 6.54 -4.88
C ILE A 163 21.99 6.34 -5.89
N LYS A 164 21.66 6.33 -7.17
CA LYS A 164 22.65 6.56 -8.22
C LYS A 164 23.28 7.93 -7.97
N GLY A 165 24.49 7.98 -7.43
CA GLY A 165 25.18 9.26 -7.21
C GLY A 165 26.33 9.30 -6.21
N GLN A 166 26.69 8.22 -5.51
CA GLN A 166 27.91 8.21 -4.69
C GLN A 166 29.01 7.47 -5.45
N LYS A 167 29.86 8.24 -6.13
CA LYS A 167 31.25 7.90 -6.41
C LYS A 167 32.13 8.57 -5.36
#